data_AF-A0A971HVT4-F1
#
_entry.id   AF-A0A971HVT4-F1
#
_cell.length_a   1.000
_cell.length_b   1.000
_cell.length_c   1.000
_cell.angle_alpha   90.00
_cell.angle_beta   90.00
_cell.angle_gamma   90.00
#
_symmetry.space_group_name_H-M   'P 1'
#
loop_
_entity.id
_entity.type
_entity.pdbx_description
1 polymer ?
#
loop_
_entity_poly.entity_id
_entity_poly.type
_entity_poly.pdbx_seq_one_letter_code
_entity_poly.pdbx_strand_id
1 'polypeptide(L)'
;MIEDLCARIDNSLTHSLGKINTAQKKELLQAITIAVDHAQNIVATLPNPLLVEEHLWTGRQLVPIIFASAQDALEIMGRSQALRQLFSDPYLSTCFLLMTMHRHEYETLGHEMDGEIVKREVLQTVVDFTDHRIDLVASTMPALTRKLMEHIVLYLAGLVPEQRQQSLATQKNLRDNQELIKAQMRTLQLARQEYSPFTMPTPLKDKLDQGQAAMQSMTDQLRALNTDLSSKDSFEQIVNILAHPKDYLRLEPVTEYLLDFGIKSAQGQAVDFLDCIYAQDKRSTVLLLGLTRTTAQKIWPDL
;
A
#
# COMPACT_ATOMS: atom_id res chain seq x y z
N MET A 1 -8.31 -15.73 -18.62
CA MET A 1 -8.01 -14.88 -17.45
C MET A 1 -8.89 -15.23 -16.26
N ILE A 2 -10.22 -15.10 -16.34
CA ILE A 2 -11.13 -15.41 -15.23
C ILE A 2 -10.93 -16.81 -14.64
N GLU A 3 -10.85 -17.85 -15.47
CA GLU A 3 -10.64 -19.23 -15.00
C GLU A 3 -9.27 -19.42 -14.32
N ASP A 4 -8.22 -18.78 -14.84
CA ASP A 4 -6.88 -18.78 -14.23
C ASP A 4 -6.89 -18.08 -12.87
N LEU A 5 -7.51 -16.91 -12.78
CA LEU A 5 -7.70 -16.19 -11.52
C LEU A 5 -8.50 -17.02 -10.52
N CYS A 6 -9.58 -17.67 -10.97
CA CYS A 6 -10.37 -18.55 -10.12
C CYS A 6 -9.53 -19.71 -9.58
N ALA A 7 -8.71 -20.36 -10.41
CA ALA A 7 -7.83 -21.44 -9.97
C ALA A 7 -6.76 -20.96 -8.98
N ARG A 8 -6.18 -19.78 -9.20
CA ARG A 8 -5.19 -19.17 -8.31
C ARG A 8 -5.79 -18.78 -6.97
N ILE A 9 -6.98 -18.18 -6.97
CA ILE A 9 -7.71 -17.83 -5.75
C ILE A 9 -8.11 -19.10 -5.01
N ASP A 10 -8.70 -20.09 -5.67
CA ASP A 10 -9.06 -21.39 -5.07
C ASP A 10 -7.86 -22.09 -4.41
N ASN A 11 -6.70 -22.10 -5.07
CA ASN A 11 -5.46 -22.63 -4.48
C ASN A 11 -5.04 -21.87 -3.21
N SER A 12 -5.11 -20.53 -3.23
CA SER A 12 -4.81 -19.68 -2.06
C SER A 12 -5.79 -19.92 -0.90
N LEU A 13 -7.08 -20.09 -1.22
CA LEU A 13 -8.14 -20.42 -0.26
C LEU A 13 -7.94 -21.81 0.34
N THR A 14 -7.52 -22.80 -0.45
CA THR A 14 -7.32 -24.17 0.03
C THR A 14 -6.29 -24.24 1.17
N HIS A 15 -5.26 -23.40 1.12
CA HIS A 15 -4.23 -23.30 2.18
C HIS A 15 -4.73 -22.63 3.46
N SER A 16 -5.83 -21.87 3.41
CA SER A 16 -6.29 -21.01 4.50
C SER A 16 -7.68 -21.37 5.06
N LEU A 17 -8.55 -21.97 4.24
CA LEU A 17 -9.98 -22.18 4.51
C LEU A 17 -10.51 -23.57 4.12
N GLY A 18 -9.67 -24.44 3.54
CA GLY A 18 -10.07 -25.76 3.07
C GLY A 18 -10.62 -25.78 1.64
N LYS A 19 -10.96 -26.97 1.13
CA LYS A 19 -11.44 -27.14 -0.25
C LYS A 19 -12.85 -26.58 -0.43
N ILE A 20 -13.05 -25.76 -1.46
CA ILE A 20 -14.39 -25.28 -1.84
C ILE A 20 -15.17 -26.34 -2.63
N ASN A 21 -16.49 -26.33 -2.50
CA ASN A 21 -17.37 -27.23 -3.25
C ASN A 21 -17.75 -26.63 -4.63
N THR A 22 -18.44 -27.40 -5.46
CA THR A 22 -18.83 -26.98 -6.82
C THR A 22 -19.74 -25.73 -6.84
N ALA A 23 -20.63 -25.59 -5.85
CA ALA A 23 -21.51 -24.43 -5.76
C ALA A 23 -20.73 -23.16 -5.41
N GLN A 24 -19.83 -23.25 -4.43
CA GLN A 24 -18.91 -22.18 -4.04
C GLN A 24 -17.99 -21.78 -5.20
N LYS A 25 -17.49 -22.73 -5.98
CA LYS A 25 -16.70 -22.41 -7.18
C LYS A 25 -17.49 -21.59 -8.20
N LYS A 26 -18.77 -21.90 -8.40
CA LYS A 26 -19.65 -21.14 -9.30
C LYS A 26 -19.88 -19.72 -8.79
N GLU A 27 -20.11 -19.57 -7.50
CA GLU A 27 -20.27 -18.27 -6.84
C GLU A 27 -19.00 -17.42 -6.95
N LEU A 28 -17.83 -18.02 -6.68
CA LEU A 28 -16.53 -17.37 -6.83
C LEU A 28 -16.29 -16.89 -8.27
N LEU A 29 -16.62 -17.71 -9.28
CA LEU A 29 -16.49 -17.31 -10.69
C LEU A 29 -17.35 -16.08 -11.04
N GLN A 30 -18.57 -16.01 -10.49
CA GLN A 30 -19.45 -14.85 -10.70
C GLN A 30 -18.86 -13.59 -10.07
N ALA A 31 -18.38 -13.70 -8.83
CA ALA A 31 -17.75 -12.58 -8.13
C ALA A 31 -16.46 -12.11 -8.81
N ILE A 32 -15.61 -13.04 -9.28
CA ILE A 32 -14.40 -12.71 -10.06
C ILE A 32 -14.77 -11.99 -11.36
N THR A 33 -15.86 -12.37 -12.02
CA THR A 33 -16.30 -11.69 -13.25
C THR A 33 -16.61 -10.22 -12.98
N ILE A 34 -17.35 -9.94 -11.90
CA ILE A 34 -17.65 -8.56 -11.46
C ILE A 34 -16.36 -7.79 -11.13
N ALA A 35 -15.43 -8.42 -10.41
CA ALA A 35 -14.14 -7.80 -10.07
C ALA A 35 -13.29 -7.52 -11.32
N VAL A 36 -13.31 -8.40 -12.31
CA VAL A 36 -12.60 -8.21 -13.60
C VAL A 36 -13.19 -7.05 -14.38
N ASP A 37 -14.52 -6.93 -14.45
CA ASP A 37 -15.19 -5.82 -15.13
C ASP A 37 -14.85 -4.48 -14.45
N HIS A 38 -14.82 -4.45 -13.11
CA HIS A 38 -14.37 -3.29 -12.36
C HIS A 38 -12.89 -2.96 -12.61
N ALA A 39 -12.02 -3.96 -12.62
CA ALA A 39 -10.60 -3.78 -12.92
C ALA A 39 -10.40 -3.24 -14.35
N GLN A 40 -11.20 -3.69 -15.32
CA GLN A 40 -11.18 -3.17 -16.68
C GLN A 40 -11.56 -1.69 -16.72
N ASN A 41 -12.61 -1.29 -15.98
CA ASN A 41 -13.02 0.11 -15.89
C ASN A 41 -11.93 0.98 -15.24
N ILE A 42 -11.28 0.49 -14.18
CA ILE A 42 -10.15 1.16 -13.55
C ILE A 42 -9.02 1.38 -14.55
N VAL A 43 -8.58 0.34 -15.25
CA VAL A 43 -7.46 0.47 -16.19
C VAL A 43 -7.81 1.38 -17.36
N ALA A 44 -9.06 1.41 -17.79
CA ALA A 44 -9.53 2.32 -18.84
C ALA A 44 -9.53 3.80 -18.42
N THR A 45 -9.57 4.11 -17.12
CA THR A 45 -9.48 5.49 -16.61
C THR A 45 -8.04 5.99 -16.45
N LEU A 46 -7.04 5.12 -16.51
CA LEU A 46 -5.65 5.53 -16.36
C LEU A 46 -5.20 6.39 -17.55
N PRO A 47 -4.42 7.46 -17.32
CA PRO A 47 -3.91 8.31 -18.39
C PRO A 47 -2.91 7.54 -19.26
N ASN A 48 -2.67 8.05 -20.47
CA ASN A 48 -1.63 7.50 -21.33
C ASN A 48 -0.26 7.54 -20.62
N PRO A 49 0.60 6.51 -20.81
CA PRO A 49 1.91 6.48 -20.19
C PRO A 49 2.76 7.69 -20.54
N LEU A 50 3.43 8.25 -19.54
CA LEU A 50 4.43 9.30 -19.74
C LEU A 50 5.75 8.66 -20.16
N LEU A 51 6.23 9.00 -21.36
CA LEU A 51 7.56 8.56 -21.79
C LEU A 51 8.64 9.30 -20.98
N VAL A 52 9.50 8.54 -20.30
CA VAL A 52 10.62 9.08 -19.53
C VAL A 52 11.71 9.52 -20.51
N GLU A 53 11.63 10.79 -20.88
CA GLU A 53 12.58 11.47 -21.75
C GLU A 53 13.01 12.81 -21.15
N GLU A 54 14.09 13.37 -21.66
CA GLU A 54 14.70 14.59 -21.12
C GLU A 54 13.77 15.81 -21.19
N HIS A 55 12.94 15.89 -22.23
CA HIS A 55 11.98 16.99 -22.42
C HIS A 55 10.79 16.93 -21.43
N LEU A 56 10.58 15.78 -20.76
CA LEU A 56 9.49 15.60 -19.81
C LEU A 56 9.65 16.52 -18.58
N TRP A 57 10.89 16.85 -18.23
CA TRP A 57 11.27 17.71 -17.10
C TRP A 57 10.95 19.19 -17.31
N THR A 58 10.87 19.64 -18.55
CA THR A 58 10.58 21.05 -18.88
C THR A 58 9.16 21.26 -19.40
N GLY A 59 8.49 20.19 -19.86
CA GLY A 59 7.23 20.29 -20.58
C GLY A 59 5.97 19.87 -19.81
N ARG A 60 6.09 19.12 -18.71
CA ARG A 60 4.94 18.70 -17.89
C ARG A 60 5.14 19.07 -16.44
N GLN A 61 4.21 19.85 -15.89
CA GLN A 61 4.31 20.35 -14.52
C GLN A 61 4.25 19.24 -13.46
N LEU A 62 3.51 18.15 -13.71
CA LEU A 62 3.41 17.02 -12.77
C LEU A 62 4.77 16.36 -12.49
N VAL A 63 5.64 16.28 -13.49
CA VAL A 63 6.85 15.45 -13.43
C VAL A 63 7.92 16.04 -12.50
N PRO A 64 8.24 17.35 -12.54
CA PRO A 64 9.08 18.02 -11.56
C PRO A 64 8.52 18.05 -10.13
N ILE A 65 7.23 17.80 -9.93
CA ILE A 65 6.63 17.68 -8.59
C ILE A 65 6.75 16.23 -8.09
N ILE A 66 6.58 15.25 -8.97
CA ILE A 66 6.70 13.83 -8.60
C ILE A 66 8.16 13.44 -8.33
N PHE A 67 9.12 13.96 -9.10
CA PHE A 67 10.52 13.63 -8.90
C PHE A 67 11.34 14.88 -8.63
N ALA A 68 12.23 14.81 -7.64
CA ALA A 68 13.11 15.92 -7.28
C ALA A 68 14.04 16.32 -8.44
N SER A 69 14.44 15.38 -9.30
CA SER A 69 15.21 15.65 -10.50
C SER A 69 15.08 14.53 -11.55
N ALA A 70 15.58 14.81 -12.75
CA ALA A 70 15.73 13.81 -13.80
C ALA A 70 16.61 12.62 -13.36
N GLN A 71 17.68 12.92 -12.63
CA GLN A 71 18.60 11.91 -12.12
C GLN A 71 17.93 11.01 -11.08
N ASP A 72 17.15 11.59 -10.17
CA ASP A 72 16.43 10.83 -9.14
C ASP A 72 15.45 9.82 -9.76
N ALA A 73 14.72 10.23 -10.81
CA ALA A 73 13.84 9.32 -11.53
C ALA A 73 14.61 8.13 -12.14
N LEU A 74 15.75 8.40 -12.78
CA LEU A 74 16.61 7.35 -13.35
C LEU A 74 17.16 6.42 -12.25
N GLU A 75 17.52 6.94 -11.08
CA GLU A 75 17.95 6.14 -9.95
C GLU A 75 16.85 5.24 -9.38
N ILE A 76 15.62 5.75 -9.25
CA ILE A 76 14.45 4.97 -8.83
C ILE A 76 14.24 3.81 -9.81
N MET A 77 14.28 4.08 -11.12
CA MET A 77 14.14 3.04 -12.15
C MET A 77 15.33 2.07 -12.15
N GLY A 78 16.55 2.55 -11.90
CA GLY A 78 17.76 1.74 -11.86
C GLY A 78 17.80 0.70 -10.75
N ARG A 79 17.03 0.91 -9.67
CA ARG A 79 16.85 -0.07 -8.58
C ARG A 79 15.93 -1.24 -8.97
N SER A 80 15.18 -1.15 -10.08
CA SER A 80 14.26 -2.20 -10.50
C SER A 80 14.95 -3.30 -11.30
N GLN A 81 15.17 -4.44 -10.65
CA GLN A 81 15.65 -5.65 -11.34
C GLN A 81 14.69 -6.12 -12.44
N ALA A 82 13.38 -5.93 -12.25
CA ALA A 82 12.37 -6.33 -13.23
C ALA A 82 12.47 -5.52 -14.54
N LEU A 83 12.74 -4.22 -14.45
CA LEU A 83 13.00 -3.39 -15.64
C LEU A 83 14.28 -3.83 -16.34
N ARG A 84 15.39 -4.02 -15.59
CA ARG A 84 16.65 -4.50 -16.16
C ARG A 84 16.49 -5.85 -16.87
N GLN A 85 15.71 -6.75 -16.28
CA GLN A 85 15.42 -8.05 -16.87
C GLN A 85 14.64 -7.93 -18.18
N LEU A 86 13.67 -7.02 -18.30
CA LEU A 86 12.99 -6.79 -19.58
C LEU A 86 13.97 -6.32 -20.67
N PHE A 87 14.88 -5.41 -20.35
CA PHE A 87 15.87 -4.91 -21.31
C PHE A 87 17.03 -5.87 -21.61
N SER A 88 17.12 -7.00 -20.91
CA SER A 88 18.02 -8.09 -21.31
C SER A 88 17.68 -8.65 -22.70
N ASP A 89 16.46 -8.41 -23.19
CA ASP A 89 16.11 -8.61 -24.59
C ASP A 89 16.69 -7.48 -25.46
N PRO A 90 17.65 -7.79 -26.36
CA PRO A 90 18.28 -6.78 -27.22
C PRO A 90 17.31 -6.15 -28.24
N TYR A 91 16.12 -6.73 -28.44
CA TYR A 91 15.13 -6.22 -29.39
C TYR A 91 14.05 -5.35 -28.72
N LEU A 92 14.04 -5.26 -27.39
CA LEU A 92 13.09 -4.42 -26.67
C LEU A 92 13.46 -2.94 -26.84
N SER A 93 12.60 -2.19 -27.51
CA SER A 93 12.76 -0.75 -27.74
C SER A 93 12.18 0.11 -26.62
N THR A 94 11.06 -0.33 -26.04
CA THR A 94 10.33 0.38 -24.98
C THR A 94 9.64 -0.63 -24.07
N CYS A 95 9.59 -0.34 -22.78
CA CYS A 95 8.72 -1.03 -21.83
C CYS A 95 7.80 -0.04 -21.11
N PHE A 96 6.77 -0.56 -20.45
CA PHE A 96 5.79 0.21 -19.70
C PHE A 96 5.75 -0.26 -18.25
N LEU A 97 5.48 0.66 -17.34
CA LEU A 97 5.40 0.37 -15.92
C LEU A 97 4.29 1.16 -15.23
N LEU A 98 3.79 0.59 -14.14
CA LEU A 98 3.00 1.29 -13.14
C LEU A 98 3.93 1.68 -11.99
N MET A 99 3.90 2.96 -11.64
CA MET A 99 4.52 3.49 -10.44
C MET A 99 3.43 3.92 -9.45
N THR A 100 3.64 3.60 -8.17
CA THR A 100 2.88 4.16 -7.06
C THR A 100 3.77 5.00 -6.16
N MET A 101 3.17 5.94 -5.45
CA MET A 101 3.84 6.83 -4.49
C MET A 101 2.86 7.33 -3.44
N HIS A 102 3.39 7.85 -2.33
CA HIS A 102 2.61 8.52 -1.29
C HIS A 102 2.69 10.03 -1.46
N ARG A 103 1.52 10.64 -1.64
CA ARG A 103 1.36 12.08 -1.60
C ARG A 103 1.49 12.57 -0.16
N HIS A 104 2.40 13.50 0.07
CA HIS A 104 2.64 14.12 1.36
C HIS A 104 2.34 15.62 1.26
N GLU A 105 1.56 16.14 2.22
CA GLU A 105 1.33 17.56 2.39
C GLU A 105 1.95 18.02 3.70
N TYR A 106 2.74 19.09 3.65
CA TYR A 106 3.33 19.69 4.83
C TYR A 106 3.41 21.21 4.70
N GLU A 107 3.51 21.87 5.85
CA GLU A 107 3.63 23.32 5.91
C GLU A 107 5.11 23.73 6.03
N THR A 108 5.48 24.78 5.31
CA THR A 108 6.82 25.39 5.38
C THR A 108 6.71 26.91 5.37
N LEU A 109 7.72 27.60 5.89
CA LEU A 109 7.83 29.06 5.80
C LEU A 109 8.53 29.44 4.50
N GLY A 110 7.85 30.20 3.66
CA GLY A 110 8.38 30.64 2.37
C GLY A 110 8.25 32.13 2.14
N HIS A 111 8.45 32.49 0.88
CA HIS A 111 8.29 33.86 0.38
C HIS A 111 7.08 33.93 -0.55
N GLU A 112 6.24 34.92 -0.36
CA GLU A 112 5.09 35.21 -1.25
C GLU A 112 5.25 36.61 -1.82
N MET A 113 4.97 36.79 -3.11
CA MET A 113 4.89 38.12 -3.71
C MET A 113 3.45 38.61 -3.72
N ASP A 114 3.24 39.81 -3.19
CA ASP A 114 1.98 40.56 -3.28
C ASP A 114 2.25 41.84 -4.07
N GLY A 115 2.03 41.79 -5.39
CA GLY A 115 2.46 42.83 -6.31
C GLY A 115 3.98 42.97 -6.36
N GLU A 116 4.51 44.10 -5.90
CA GLU A 116 5.96 44.36 -5.80
C GLU A 116 6.54 44.06 -4.40
N ILE A 117 5.69 43.66 -3.43
CA ILE A 117 6.10 43.43 -2.04
C ILE A 117 6.40 41.94 -1.82
N VAL A 118 7.64 41.64 -1.44
CA VAL A 118 8.02 40.29 -0.98
C VAL A 118 7.67 40.13 0.50
N LYS A 119 6.64 39.34 0.80
CA LYS A 119 6.34 38.88 2.15
C LYS A 119 7.25 37.72 2.50
N ARG A 120 7.90 37.78 3.66
CA ARG A 120 8.76 36.71 4.19
C ARG A 120 8.03 35.95 5.28
N GLU A 121 8.38 34.67 5.45
CA GLU A 121 7.83 33.79 6.48
C GLU A 121 6.32 33.56 6.33
N VAL A 122 5.84 33.49 5.09
CA VAL A 122 4.45 33.11 4.81
C VAL A 122 4.33 31.59 4.93
N LEU A 123 3.35 31.13 5.69
CA LEU A 123 3.04 29.71 5.79
C LEU A 123 2.52 29.20 4.43
N GLN A 124 3.24 28.24 3.85
CA GLN A 124 2.95 27.64 2.55
C GLN A 124 2.70 26.15 2.72
N THR A 125 1.66 25.64 2.06
CA THR A 125 1.42 24.19 1.97
C THR A 125 2.13 23.66 0.73
N VAL A 126 3.01 22.69 0.93
CA VAL A 126 3.76 22.01 -0.13
C VAL A 126 3.18 20.62 -0.34
N VAL A 127 2.97 20.25 -1.60
CA VAL A 127 2.65 18.90 -2.06
C VAL A 127 3.94 18.26 -2.57
N ASP A 128 4.27 17.12 -2.00
CA ASP A 128 5.41 16.30 -2.40
C ASP A 128 4.98 14.83 -2.59
N PHE A 129 5.77 14.07 -3.32
CA PHE A 129 5.55 12.64 -3.55
C PHE A 129 6.75 11.84 -3.08
N THR A 130 6.48 10.85 -2.24
CA THR A 130 7.50 10.02 -1.58
C THR A 130 7.21 8.54 -1.79
N ASP A 131 8.12 7.67 -1.36
CA ASP A 131 7.95 6.21 -1.45
C ASP A 131 7.65 5.69 -2.87
N HIS A 132 8.34 6.21 -3.89
CA HIS A 132 8.17 5.74 -5.27
C HIS A 132 8.47 4.25 -5.40
N ARG A 133 7.48 3.49 -5.87
CA ARG A 133 7.56 2.04 -6.07
C ARG A 133 7.15 1.69 -7.48
N ILE A 134 7.90 0.78 -8.09
CA ILE A 134 7.56 0.21 -9.40
C ILE A 134 6.87 -1.12 -9.12
N ASP A 135 5.54 -1.14 -9.22
CA ASP A 135 4.74 -2.31 -8.87
C ASP A 135 4.67 -3.34 -9.99
N LEU A 136 4.54 -2.85 -11.23
CA LEU A 136 4.34 -3.70 -12.41
C LEU A 136 5.15 -3.17 -13.59
N VAL A 137 5.70 -4.11 -14.36
CA VAL A 137 6.43 -3.82 -15.61
C VAL A 137 6.00 -4.79 -16.71
N ALA A 138 5.97 -4.31 -17.96
CA ALA A 138 5.73 -5.15 -19.12
C ALA A 138 6.38 -4.57 -20.39
N SER A 139 6.67 -5.44 -21.35
CA SER A 139 7.21 -5.02 -22.66
C SER A 139 6.18 -4.32 -23.56
N THR A 140 4.88 -4.48 -23.29
CA THR A 140 3.81 -3.86 -24.08
C THR A 140 2.69 -3.34 -23.18
N MET A 141 1.97 -2.32 -23.64
CA MET A 141 0.80 -1.80 -22.93
C MET A 141 -0.30 -2.85 -22.71
N PRO A 142 -0.70 -3.66 -23.71
CA PRO A 142 -1.67 -4.73 -23.48
C PRO A 142 -1.22 -5.75 -22.42
N ALA A 143 0.09 -6.05 -22.35
CA ALA A 143 0.62 -6.93 -21.32
C ALA A 143 0.60 -6.26 -19.93
N LEU A 144 0.87 -4.95 -19.84
CA LEU A 144 0.76 -4.20 -18.58
C LEU A 144 -0.70 -4.13 -18.11
N THR A 145 -1.64 -3.79 -19.00
CA THR A 145 -3.08 -3.76 -18.73
C THR A 145 -3.58 -5.09 -18.20
N ARG A 146 -3.20 -6.22 -18.82
CA ARG A 146 -3.57 -7.54 -18.32
C ARG A 146 -2.99 -7.80 -16.92
N LYS A 147 -1.71 -7.48 -16.69
CA LYS A 147 -1.08 -7.60 -15.36
C LYS A 147 -1.78 -6.74 -14.31
N LEU A 148 -2.17 -5.50 -14.65
CA LEU A 148 -2.92 -4.61 -13.77
C LEU A 148 -4.27 -5.20 -13.38
N MET A 149 -5.03 -5.70 -14.35
CA MET A 149 -6.32 -6.33 -14.09
C MET A 149 -6.18 -7.55 -13.18
N GLU A 150 -5.22 -8.44 -13.48
CA GLU A 150 -4.92 -9.60 -12.63
C GLU A 150 -4.52 -9.16 -11.21
N HIS A 151 -3.66 -8.13 -11.09
CA HIS A 151 -3.19 -7.62 -9.81
C HIS A 151 -4.33 -7.06 -8.95
N ILE A 152 -5.25 -6.27 -9.54
CA ILE A 152 -6.41 -5.72 -8.84
C ILE A 152 -7.29 -6.84 -8.27
N VAL A 153 -7.63 -7.84 -9.08
CA VAL A 153 -8.51 -8.95 -8.64
C VAL A 153 -7.84 -9.78 -7.54
N LEU A 154 -6.53 -10.03 -7.65
CA LEU A 154 -5.79 -10.78 -6.64
C LEU A 154 -5.63 -10.00 -5.34
N TYR A 155 -5.41 -8.68 -5.43
CA TYR A 155 -5.41 -7.81 -4.26
C TYR A 155 -6.76 -7.89 -3.51
N LEU A 156 -7.88 -7.75 -4.23
CA LEU A 156 -9.22 -7.84 -3.64
C LEU A 156 -9.44 -9.19 -2.95
N ALA A 157 -9.07 -10.29 -3.61
CA ALA A 157 -9.17 -11.63 -3.03
C ALA A 157 -8.20 -11.86 -1.85
N GLY A 158 -7.09 -11.11 -1.80
CA GLY A 158 -6.05 -11.21 -0.78
C GLY A 158 -6.36 -10.48 0.54
N LEU A 159 -7.32 -9.54 0.54
CA LEU A 159 -7.65 -8.73 1.72
C LEU A 159 -8.02 -9.55 2.96
N VAL A 160 -8.88 -10.56 2.81
CA VAL A 160 -9.32 -11.41 3.94
C VAL A 160 -8.20 -12.33 4.43
N PRO A 161 -7.47 -13.07 3.57
CA PRO A 161 -6.29 -13.82 3.99
C PRO A 161 -5.25 -12.97 4.73
N GLU A 162 -4.92 -11.78 4.21
CA GLU A 162 -3.94 -10.87 4.81
C GLU A 162 -4.41 -10.40 6.19
N GLN A 163 -5.67 -9.97 6.32
CA GLN A 163 -6.24 -9.57 7.60
C GLN A 163 -6.21 -10.72 8.62
N ARG A 164 -6.58 -11.94 8.22
CA ARG A 164 -6.51 -13.11 9.11
C ARG A 164 -5.07 -13.41 9.53
N GLN A 165 -4.12 -13.35 8.59
CA GLN A 165 -2.72 -13.58 8.88
C GLN A 165 -2.18 -12.55 9.89
N GLN A 166 -2.56 -11.27 9.73
CA GLN A 166 -2.19 -10.20 10.66
C GLN A 166 -2.81 -10.43 12.05
N SER A 167 -4.08 -10.83 12.13
CA SER A 167 -4.75 -11.17 13.39
C SER A 167 -4.11 -12.38 14.08
N LEU A 168 -3.71 -13.41 13.32
CA LEU A 168 -2.99 -14.57 13.86
C LEU A 168 -1.59 -14.20 14.38
N ALA A 169 -0.86 -13.36 13.65
CA ALA A 169 0.44 -12.85 14.11
C ALA A 169 0.29 -12.03 15.40
N THR A 170 -0.74 -11.18 15.48
CA THR A 170 -1.07 -10.40 16.67
C THR A 170 -1.43 -11.31 17.85
N GLN A 171 -2.26 -12.32 17.62
CA GLN A 171 -2.61 -13.32 18.64
C GLN A 171 -1.36 -14.03 19.18
N LYS A 172 -0.44 -14.43 18.29
CA LYS A 172 0.82 -15.07 18.69
C LYS A 172 1.66 -14.12 19.56
N ASN A 173 1.88 -12.88 19.11
CA ASN A 173 2.65 -11.88 19.86
C ASN A 173 2.05 -11.61 21.24
N LEU A 174 0.71 -11.53 21.35
CA LEU A 174 0.03 -11.35 22.64
C LEU A 174 0.24 -12.56 23.57
N ARG A 175 0.18 -13.80 23.05
CA ARG A 175 0.45 -15.00 23.85
C ARG A 175 1.90 -15.07 24.32
N ASP A 176 2.85 -14.75 23.45
CA ASP A 176 4.28 -14.73 23.78
C ASP A 176 4.55 -13.69 24.89
N ASN A 177 3.95 -12.50 24.77
CA ASN A 177 4.02 -11.47 25.81
C ASN A 177 3.32 -11.87 27.12
N GLN A 178 2.20 -12.58 27.04
CA GLN A 178 1.48 -13.08 28.20
C GLN A 178 2.35 -14.06 29.01
N GLU A 179 3.05 -14.98 28.36
CA GLU A 179 3.96 -15.90 29.03
C GLU A 179 5.18 -15.17 29.64
N LEU A 180 5.69 -14.12 28.99
CA LEU A 180 6.74 -13.28 29.55
C LEU A 180 6.30 -12.57 30.83
N ILE A 181 5.14 -11.88 30.80
CA ILE A 181 4.62 -11.16 31.98
C ILE A 181 4.29 -12.14 33.11
N LYS A 182 3.72 -13.30 32.79
CA LYS A 182 3.45 -14.36 33.76
C LYS A 182 4.73 -14.88 34.43
N ALA A 183 5.82 -15.03 33.68
CA ALA A 183 7.12 -15.37 34.24
C ALA A 183 7.65 -14.27 35.17
N GLN A 184 7.59 -13.00 34.75
CA GLN A 184 8.00 -11.85 35.57
C GLN A 184 7.18 -11.75 36.86
N MET A 185 5.86 -11.92 36.78
CA MET A 185 4.97 -11.92 37.95
C MET A 185 5.30 -13.06 38.91
N ARG A 186 5.63 -14.27 38.42
CA ARG A 186 6.08 -15.37 39.29
C ARG A 186 7.33 -14.99 40.07
N THR A 187 8.32 -14.38 39.41
CA THR A 187 9.53 -13.89 40.10
C THR A 187 9.21 -12.82 41.15
N LEU A 188 8.35 -11.86 40.83
CA LEU A 188 7.92 -10.83 41.79
C LEU A 188 7.10 -11.42 42.95
N GLN A 189 6.29 -12.45 42.70
CA GLN A 189 5.53 -13.17 43.72
C GLN A 189 6.44 -13.99 44.65
N LEU A 190 7.53 -14.55 44.14
CA LEU A 190 8.55 -15.19 44.96
C LEU A 190 9.28 -14.17 45.82
N ALA A 191 9.73 -13.05 45.22
CA ALA A 191 10.33 -11.94 45.97
C ALA A 191 9.39 -11.38 47.05
N ARG A 192 8.07 -11.37 46.80
CA ARG A 192 7.07 -10.99 47.80
C ARG A 192 7.09 -11.89 49.04
N GLN A 193 7.36 -13.19 48.91
CA GLN A 193 7.36 -14.12 50.05
C GLN A 193 8.45 -13.80 51.08
N GLU A 194 9.47 -13.04 50.70
CA GLU A 194 10.54 -12.58 51.59
C GLU A 194 10.10 -11.42 52.50
N TYR A 195 8.94 -10.82 52.26
CA TYR A 195 8.41 -9.69 53.04
C TYR A 195 7.16 -10.09 53.82
N SER A 196 7.03 -9.59 55.06
CA SER A 196 5.80 -9.69 55.84
C SER A 196 4.67 -8.88 55.17
N PRO A 197 3.38 -9.26 55.29
CA PRO A 197 2.25 -8.58 54.66
C PRO A 197 2.18 -7.05 54.87
N PHE A 198 2.77 -6.56 55.96
CA PHE A 198 2.78 -5.15 56.36
C PHE A 198 4.08 -4.41 56.04
N THR A 199 5.10 -5.09 55.49
CA THR A 199 6.43 -4.52 55.20
C THR A 199 6.78 -4.53 53.71
N MET A 200 5.81 -4.79 52.84
CA MET A 200 6.05 -4.83 51.39
C MET A 200 6.42 -3.43 50.86
N PRO A 201 7.50 -3.29 50.09
CA PRO A 201 7.84 -2.02 49.42
C PRO A 201 6.75 -1.62 48.41
N THR A 202 6.33 -0.35 48.43
CA THR A 202 5.38 0.23 47.45
C THR A 202 5.76 -0.07 45.99
N PRO A 203 7.04 0.05 45.56
CA PRO A 203 7.42 -0.25 44.18
C PRO A 203 7.19 -1.71 43.77
N LEU A 204 7.23 -2.66 44.71
CA LEU A 204 6.96 -4.08 44.45
C LEU A 204 5.45 -4.31 44.28
N LYS A 205 4.63 -3.66 45.11
CA LYS A 205 3.17 -3.68 45.01
C LYS A 205 2.70 -3.13 43.66
N ASP A 206 3.20 -1.94 43.29
CA ASP A 206 2.82 -1.27 42.04
C ASP A 206 3.16 -2.13 40.82
N LYS A 207 4.33 -2.79 40.81
CA LYS A 207 4.73 -3.71 39.72
C LYS A 207 3.83 -4.95 39.62
N LEU A 208 3.36 -5.49 40.75
CA LEU A 208 2.43 -6.61 40.76
C LEU A 208 1.05 -6.19 40.23
N ASP A 209 0.54 -5.03 40.66
CA ASP A 209 -0.74 -4.49 40.21
C ASP A 209 -0.69 -4.15 38.71
N GLN A 210 0.41 -3.54 38.23
CA GLN A 210 0.65 -3.29 36.80
C GLN A 210 0.70 -4.58 35.99
N GLY A 211 1.40 -5.61 36.48
CA GLY A 211 1.46 -6.92 35.82
C GLY A 211 0.09 -7.59 35.71
N GLN A 212 -0.73 -7.50 36.75
CA GLN A 212 -2.11 -8.01 36.74
C GLN A 212 -3.01 -7.25 35.75
N ALA A 213 -2.96 -5.92 35.75
CA ALA A 213 -3.72 -5.10 34.82
C ALA A 213 -3.33 -5.38 33.35
N ALA A 214 -2.03 -5.49 33.07
CA ALA A 214 -1.54 -5.83 31.74
C ALA A 214 -2.00 -7.22 31.28
N MET A 215 -1.97 -8.22 32.17
CA MET A 215 -2.47 -9.57 31.90
C MET A 215 -3.97 -9.61 31.59
N GLN A 216 -4.76 -8.83 32.34
CA GLN A 216 -6.19 -8.74 32.12
C GLN A 216 -6.51 -8.09 30.77
N SER A 217 -5.83 -6.97 30.45
CA SER A 217 -5.95 -6.32 29.15
C SER A 217 -5.60 -7.26 27.99
N MET A 218 -4.49 -8.01 28.08
CA MET A 218 -4.11 -8.99 27.05
C MET A 218 -5.11 -10.13 26.93
N THR A 219 -5.67 -10.60 28.04
CA THR A 219 -6.70 -11.65 28.04
C THR A 219 -7.97 -11.18 27.32
N ASP A 220 -8.39 -9.94 27.55
CA ASP A 220 -9.55 -9.36 26.89
C ASP A 220 -9.30 -9.13 25.39
N GLN A 221 -8.11 -8.65 25.00
CA GLN A 221 -7.70 -8.53 23.59
C GLN A 221 -7.68 -9.90 22.88
N LEU A 222 -7.14 -10.94 23.53
CA LEU A 222 -7.13 -12.30 22.99
C LEU A 222 -8.54 -12.87 22.83
N ARG A 223 -9.47 -12.59 23.75
CA ARG A 223 -10.88 -13.00 23.60
C ARG A 223 -11.51 -12.35 22.37
N ALA A 224 -11.35 -11.03 22.22
CA ALA A 224 -11.88 -10.30 21.08
C ALA A 224 -11.35 -10.86 19.74
N LEU A 225 -10.03 -11.04 19.62
CA LEU A 225 -9.40 -11.61 18.42
C LEU A 225 -9.86 -13.03 18.11
N ASN A 226 -10.09 -13.87 19.14
CA ASN A 226 -10.57 -15.23 18.93
C ASN A 226 -12.00 -15.25 18.38
N THR A 227 -12.86 -14.33 18.81
CA THR A 227 -14.21 -14.18 18.26
C THR A 227 -14.15 -13.83 16.78
N ASP A 228 -13.32 -12.86 16.39
CA ASP A 228 -13.16 -12.44 14.98
C ASP A 228 -12.60 -13.56 14.10
N LEU A 229 -11.56 -14.26 14.57
CA LEU A 229 -10.94 -15.38 13.84
C LEU A 229 -11.85 -16.61 13.74
N SER A 230 -12.82 -16.76 14.64
CA SER A 230 -13.75 -17.89 14.64
C SER A 230 -14.85 -17.80 13.59
N SER A 231 -15.02 -16.64 12.93
CA SER A 231 -15.92 -16.49 11.79
C SER A 231 -15.57 -17.53 10.73
N LYS A 232 -16.53 -18.43 10.45
CA LYS A 232 -16.45 -19.48 9.43
C LYS A 232 -16.67 -18.94 8.01
N ASP A 233 -16.86 -17.64 7.86
CA ASP A 233 -17.45 -17.04 6.67
C ASP A 233 -16.41 -16.35 5.79
N SER A 234 -15.13 -16.73 5.91
CA SER A 234 -14.06 -16.08 5.14
C SER A 234 -14.22 -16.27 3.62
N PHE A 235 -14.81 -17.39 3.17
CA PHE A 235 -15.18 -17.55 1.77
C PHE A 235 -16.26 -16.54 1.37
N GLU A 236 -17.32 -16.40 2.16
CA GLU A 236 -18.41 -15.46 1.91
C GLU A 236 -17.91 -14.00 1.92
N GLN A 237 -16.98 -13.66 2.81
CA GLN A 237 -16.34 -12.34 2.83
C GLN A 237 -15.56 -12.06 1.55
N ILE A 238 -14.80 -13.02 1.04
CA ILE A 238 -14.03 -12.87 -0.20
C ILE A 238 -14.96 -12.72 -1.39
N VAL A 239 -16.00 -13.55 -1.48
CA VAL A 239 -17.05 -13.40 -2.51
C VAL A 239 -17.70 -12.02 -2.40
N ASN A 240 -18.03 -11.57 -1.21
CA ASN A 240 -18.66 -10.27 -0.99
C ASN A 240 -17.76 -9.10 -1.44
N ILE A 241 -16.45 -9.16 -1.15
CA ILE A 241 -15.47 -8.17 -1.60
C ILE A 241 -15.40 -8.15 -3.13
N LEU A 242 -15.27 -9.32 -3.75
CA LEU A 242 -15.17 -9.45 -5.21
C LEU A 242 -16.47 -9.04 -5.92
N ALA A 243 -17.63 -9.21 -5.26
CA ALA A 243 -18.93 -8.76 -5.74
C ALA A 243 -19.15 -7.24 -5.57
N HIS A 244 -18.43 -6.59 -4.64
CA HIS A 244 -18.51 -5.14 -4.38
C HIS A 244 -17.13 -4.47 -4.46
N PRO A 245 -16.39 -4.62 -5.57
CA PRO A 245 -14.97 -4.28 -5.64
C PRO A 245 -14.70 -2.77 -5.48
N LYS A 246 -15.68 -1.92 -5.84
CA LYS A 246 -15.60 -0.45 -5.74
C LYS A 246 -15.46 0.05 -4.31
N ASP A 247 -15.94 -0.70 -3.32
CA ASP A 247 -15.86 -0.32 -1.91
C ASP A 247 -14.44 -0.52 -1.34
N TYR A 248 -13.63 -1.35 -2.00
CA TYR A 248 -12.30 -1.76 -1.53
C TYR A 248 -11.16 -1.23 -2.40
N LEU A 249 -11.43 -0.87 -3.65
CA LEU A 249 -10.46 -0.26 -4.54
C LEU A 249 -11.17 0.64 -5.57
N ARG A 250 -10.79 1.91 -5.62
CA ARG A 250 -11.27 2.88 -6.62
C ARG A 250 -10.18 3.86 -7.01
N LEU A 251 -10.31 4.45 -8.20
CA LEU A 251 -9.49 5.59 -8.60
C LEU A 251 -10.27 6.88 -8.39
N GLU A 252 -9.60 7.88 -7.83
CA GLU A 252 -10.12 9.23 -7.65
C GLU A 252 -9.21 10.23 -8.40
N PRO A 253 -9.75 11.02 -9.34
CA PRO A 253 -9.01 12.13 -9.92
C PRO A 253 -8.82 13.23 -8.91
N VAL A 254 -7.61 13.77 -8.87
CA VAL A 254 -7.23 14.88 -8.02
C VAL A 254 -6.63 15.97 -8.89
N THR A 255 -7.11 17.19 -8.70
CA THR A 255 -6.58 18.40 -9.33
C THR A 255 -6.10 19.32 -8.22
N GLU A 256 -4.81 19.65 -8.26
CA GLU A 256 -4.20 20.63 -7.34
C GLU A 256 -3.67 21.82 -8.15
N TYR A 257 -3.81 23.03 -7.61
CA TYR A 257 -3.24 24.23 -8.24
C TYR A 257 -1.91 24.55 -7.59
N LEU A 258 -0.83 24.30 -8.34
CA LEU A 258 0.53 24.29 -7.80
C LEU A 258 1.40 25.32 -8.55
N LEU A 259 2.22 26.03 -7.79
CA LEU A 259 3.38 26.75 -8.30
C LEU A 259 4.56 25.78 -8.42
N ASP A 260 5.72 26.30 -8.81
CA ASP A 260 6.98 25.55 -8.78
C ASP A 260 7.23 24.97 -7.37
N PHE A 261 7.95 23.84 -7.33
CA PHE A 261 8.27 23.11 -6.10
C PHE A 261 7.05 22.60 -5.32
N GLY A 262 5.88 22.47 -5.97
CA GLY A 262 4.70 21.86 -5.37
C GLY A 262 3.95 22.74 -4.38
N ILE A 263 4.18 24.05 -4.38
CA ILE A 263 3.50 24.98 -3.46
C ILE A 263 2.04 25.19 -3.89
N LYS A 264 1.08 24.91 -3.01
CA LYS A 264 -0.36 25.15 -3.26
C LYS A 264 -0.65 26.65 -3.38
N SER A 265 -1.28 27.04 -4.48
CA SER A 265 -1.73 28.42 -4.70
C SER A 265 -2.85 28.49 -5.73
N ALA A 266 -3.84 29.35 -5.52
CA ALA A 266 -4.89 29.62 -6.50
C ALA A 266 -4.36 30.23 -7.82
N GLN A 267 -3.15 30.78 -7.80
CA GLN A 267 -2.45 31.30 -8.99
C GLN A 267 -1.55 30.24 -9.65
N GLY A 268 -1.44 29.06 -9.03
CA GLY A 268 -0.73 27.92 -9.58
C GLY A 268 -1.40 27.38 -10.84
N GLN A 269 -0.65 26.60 -11.60
CA GLN A 269 -1.20 25.84 -12.72
C GLN A 269 -1.85 24.56 -12.20
N ALA A 270 -2.86 24.08 -12.92
CA ALA A 270 -3.59 22.87 -12.56
C ALA A 270 -2.74 21.62 -12.85
N VAL A 271 -2.55 20.80 -11.82
CA VAL A 271 -1.81 19.55 -11.86
C VAL A 271 -2.78 18.41 -11.57
N ASP A 272 -3.05 17.60 -12.60
CA ASP A 272 -3.95 16.46 -12.52
C ASP A 272 -3.19 15.16 -12.29
N PHE A 273 -3.65 14.37 -11.34
CA PHE A 273 -3.17 13.02 -11.07
C PHE A 273 -4.31 12.12 -10.57
N LEU A 274 -4.03 10.83 -10.43
CA LEU A 274 -4.99 9.84 -9.94
C LEU A 274 -4.50 9.26 -8.62
N ASP A 275 -5.37 9.28 -7.60
CA ASP A 275 -5.18 8.53 -6.37
C ASP A 275 -5.93 7.20 -6.45
N CYS A 276 -5.23 6.11 -6.19
CA CYS A 276 -5.84 4.82 -5.88
C CYS A 276 -6.20 4.80 -4.39
N ILE A 277 -7.50 4.68 -4.12
CA ILE A 277 -8.03 4.53 -2.77
C ILE A 277 -8.29 3.06 -2.52
N TYR A 278 -7.61 2.54 -1.51
CA TYR A 278 -7.69 1.16 -1.05
C TYR A 278 -8.64 1.06 0.15
N ALA A 279 -8.90 -0.17 0.60
CA ALA A 279 -9.58 -0.44 1.85
C ALA A 279 -8.90 0.31 3.03
N GLN A 280 -9.70 0.75 4.00
CA GLN A 280 -9.26 1.54 5.16
C GLN A 280 -8.70 2.93 4.80
N ASP A 281 -9.17 3.52 3.69
CA ASP A 281 -8.80 4.87 3.22
C ASP A 281 -7.30 5.09 3.00
N LYS A 282 -6.54 4.01 2.82
CA LYS A 282 -5.14 4.11 2.35
C LYS A 282 -5.14 4.65 0.93
N ARG A 283 -4.18 5.52 0.64
CA ARG A 283 -4.08 6.21 -0.66
C ARG A 283 -2.69 6.05 -1.23
N SER A 284 -2.62 5.83 -2.53
CA SER A 284 -1.38 5.95 -3.29
C SER A 284 -1.67 6.63 -4.61
N THR A 285 -0.85 7.60 -4.98
CA THR A 285 -0.94 8.21 -6.29
C THR A 285 -0.34 7.26 -7.32
N VAL A 286 -0.99 7.13 -8.47
CA VAL A 286 -0.58 6.21 -9.55
C VAL A 286 -0.07 6.98 -10.76
N LEU A 287 0.99 6.47 -11.37
CA LEU A 287 1.57 7.01 -12.61
C LEU A 287 1.92 5.88 -13.57
N LEU A 288 1.41 5.97 -14.80
CA LEU A 288 1.88 5.11 -15.89
C LEU A 288 3.06 5.78 -16.59
N LEU A 289 4.15 5.03 -16.72
CA LEU A 289 5.38 5.49 -17.38
C LEU A 289 5.77 4.53 -18.50
N GLY A 290 6.44 5.06 -19.52
CA GLY A 290 7.15 4.30 -20.54
C GLY A 290 8.64 4.61 -20.50
N LEU A 291 9.47 3.57 -20.56
CA LEU A 291 10.92 3.69 -20.55
C LEU A 291 11.46 3.17 -21.89
N THR A 292 12.19 4.00 -22.62
CA THR A 292 12.81 3.63 -23.89
C THR A 292 14.18 2.97 -23.65
N ARG A 293 14.67 2.21 -24.62
CA ARG A 293 16.02 1.61 -24.57
C ARG A 293 17.10 2.68 -24.44
N THR A 294 16.94 3.81 -25.14
CA THR A 294 17.86 4.95 -25.06
C THR A 294 17.95 5.49 -23.63
N THR A 295 16.81 5.66 -22.95
CA THR A 295 16.81 6.07 -21.55
C THR A 295 17.33 4.95 -20.64
N ALA A 296 17.00 3.68 -20.91
CA ALA A 296 17.50 2.53 -20.17
C ALA A 296 19.04 2.41 -20.24
N GLN A 297 19.66 2.75 -21.37
CA GLN A 297 21.13 2.77 -21.53
C GLN A 297 21.79 3.90 -20.70
N LYS A 298 21.06 4.97 -20.37
CA LYS A 298 21.55 5.97 -19.40
C LYS A 298 21.57 5.40 -17.97
N ILE A 299 20.69 4.45 -17.67
CA ILE A 299 20.58 3.78 -16.35
C ILE A 299 21.57 2.60 -16.25
N TRP A 300 21.62 1.77 -17.29
CA TRP A 300 22.47 0.59 -17.41
C TRP A 300 23.29 0.66 -18.71
N PRO A 301 24.50 1.22 -18.65
CA PRO A 301 25.35 1.40 -19.84
C PRO A 301 25.80 0.10 -20.52
N ASP A 302 25.59 -1.05 -19.88
CA ASP A 302 25.92 -2.39 -20.37
C ASP A 302 24.86 -3.03 -21.31
N LEU A 303 23.74 -2.34 -21.57
CA LEU A 303 22.62 -2.80 -22.42
C LEU A 303 22.75 -2.55 -23.93
#